data_AF-A0A0K0XRZ7-F1
#
_entry.id   AF-A0A0K0XRZ7-F1
#
_cell.length_a   1.000
_cell.length_b   1.000
_cell.length_c   1.000
_cell.angle_alpha   90.00
_cell.angle_beta   90.00
_cell.angle_gamma   90.00
#
_symmetry.space_group_name_H-M   'P 1'
#
loop_
_entity.id
_entity.type
_entity.pdbx_description
1 polymer ?
#
loop_
_entity_poly.entity_id
_entity_poly.type
_entity_poly.pdbx_seq_one_letter_code
_entity_poly.pdbx_strand_id
1 'polypeptide(L)'
;MPRSRAPILIQRELLLNGAEPSADELERLVAFQRQGHSVLLVAIQPARWRPTRRLVDHDLALQQDLQQRIRRAGAELDGVVYLEAGLFSSKRARRREIDQLAARYNVAAADLVFLGCEPALLDLIIRCGGKSLAIDCRGPSGSVPFKSLQAGLESLYP
;
A
#
# COMPACT_ATOMS: atom_id res chain seq x y z
N MET A 1 -9.28 23.33 -9.50
CA MET A 1 -8.68 21.98 -9.45
C MET A 1 -9.21 21.29 -8.22
N PRO A 2 -9.82 20.10 -8.31
CA PRO A 2 -10.30 19.41 -7.12
C PRO A 2 -9.09 19.12 -6.22
N ARG A 3 -9.18 19.51 -4.93
CA ARG A 3 -8.20 19.11 -3.92
C ARG A 3 -8.21 17.58 -3.88
N SER A 4 -7.21 16.94 -4.48
CA SER A 4 -7.03 15.50 -4.36
C SER A 4 -6.78 15.22 -2.88
N ARG A 5 -7.67 14.45 -2.24
CA ARG A 5 -7.43 13.97 -0.87
C ARG A 5 -6.18 13.10 -0.89
N ALA A 6 -5.41 13.11 0.20
CA ALA A 6 -4.25 12.22 0.33
C ALA A 6 -4.67 10.77 0.02
N PRO A 7 -3.93 10.05 -0.84
CA PRO A 7 -4.26 8.67 -1.14
C PRO A 7 -4.06 7.81 0.11
N ILE A 8 -4.93 6.83 0.30
CA ILE A 8 -4.73 5.79 1.31
C ILE A 8 -3.75 4.78 0.73
N LEU A 9 -2.64 4.58 1.44
CA LEU A 9 -1.60 3.64 1.07
C LEU A 9 -2.00 2.26 1.60
N ILE A 10 -2.16 1.28 0.72
CA ILE A 10 -2.52 -0.09 1.12
C ILE A 10 -1.42 -1.04 0.66
N GLN A 11 -0.87 -1.80 1.59
CA GLN A 11 0.09 -2.83 1.27
C GLN A 11 -0.56 -3.89 0.37
N ARG A 12 0.09 -4.20 -0.77
CA ARG A 12 -0.40 -5.14 -1.78
C ARG A 12 -0.73 -6.51 -1.19
N GLU A 13 0.10 -7.00 -0.26
CA GLU A 13 -0.05 -8.32 0.35
C GLU A 13 -1.36 -8.47 1.15
N LEU A 14 -2.00 -7.37 1.56
CA LEU A 14 -3.32 -7.41 2.22
C LEU A 14 -4.46 -7.79 1.27
N LEU A 15 -4.24 -7.73 -0.05
CA LEU A 15 -5.23 -8.09 -1.07
C LEU A 15 -5.07 -9.52 -1.55
N LEU A 16 -4.18 -10.29 -0.93
CA LEU A 16 -3.82 -11.64 -1.35
C LEU A 16 -4.33 -12.67 -0.35
N ASN A 17 -4.73 -13.83 -0.85
CA ASN A 17 -4.87 -15.04 -0.07
C ASN A 17 -3.74 -16.01 -0.50
N GLY A 18 -2.67 -16.05 0.28
CA GLY A 18 -1.42 -16.69 -0.13
C GLY A 18 -0.77 -15.94 -1.29
N ALA A 19 -0.67 -16.58 -2.46
CA ALA A 19 -0.07 -15.98 -3.67
C ALA A 19 -1.10 -15.44 -4.67
N GLU A 20 -2.39 -15.61 -4.40
CA GLU A 20 -3.46 -15.25 -5.35
C GLU A 20 -4.28 -14.06 -4.85
N PRO A 21 -4.81 -13.21 -5.76
CA PRO A 21 -5.72 -12.13 -5.37
C PRO A 21 -6.99 -12.63 -4.68
N SER A 22 -7.26 -12.11 -3.49
CA SER A 22 -8.47 -12.42 -2.71
C SER A 22 -9.67 -11.64 -3.24
N ALA A 23 -10.73 -12.34 -3.66
CA ALA A 23 -11.95 -11.69 -4.14
C ALA A 23 -12.61 -10.82 -3.06
N ASP A 24 -12.67 -11.31 -1.82
CA ASP A 24 -13.31 -10.61 -0.69
C ASP A 24 -12.58 -9.31 -0.34
N GLU A 25 -11.24 -9.33 -0.32
CA GLU A 25 -10.45 -8.13 -0.01
C GLU A 25 -10.47 -7.12 -1.17
N LEU A 26 -10.52 -7.59 -2.42
CA LEU A 26 -10.72 -6.73 -3.58
C LEU A 26 -12.10 -6.07 -3.57
N GLU A 27 -13.15 -6.79 -3.19
CA GLU A 27 -14.50 -6.24 -3.08
C GLU A 27 -14.57 -5.14 -2.02
N ARG A 28 -13.97 -5.37 -0.84
CA ARG A 28 -13.85 -4.36 0.22
C ARG A 28 -13.10 -3.13 -0.24
N LEU A 29 -11.98 -3.33 -0.94
CA LEU A 29 -11.21 -2.24 -1.52
C LEU A 29 -12.05 -1.41 -2.50
N VAL A 30 -12.76 -2.08 -3.41
CA VAL A 30 -13.63 -1.44 -4.41
C VAL A 30 -14.75 -0.65 -3.72
N ALA A 31 -15.39 -1.24 -2.70
CA ALA A 31 -16.43 -0.56 -1.92
C ALA A 31 -15.88 0.71 -1.25
N PHE A 32 -14.67 0.63 -0.69
CA PHE A 32 -13.97 1.79 -0.13
C PHE A 32 -13.67 2.87 -1.19
N GLN A 33 -13.18 2.48 -2.37
CA GLN A 33 -12.92 3.45 -3.45
C GLN A 33 -14.20 4.12 -3.97
N ARG A 34 -15.32 3.38 -4.03
CA ARG A 34 -16.63 3.93 -4.41
C ARG A 34 -17.15 5.01 -3.46
N GLN A 35 -16.65 5.07 -2.23
CA GLN A 35 -16.94 6.16 -1.28
C GLN A 35 -16.14 7.44 -1.58
N GLY A 36 -15.33 7.44 -2.65
CA GLY A 36 -14.53 8.59 -3.11
C GLY A 36 -13.11 8.62 -2.57
N HIS A 37 -12.59 7.47 -2.10
CA HIS A 37 -11.22 7.35 -1.61
C HIS A 37 -10.26 6.93 -2.72
N SER A 38 -9.21 7.73 -2.90
CA SER A 38 -8.05 7.37 -3.71
C SER A 38 -7.21 6.33 -2.97
N VAL A 39 -6.81 5.28 -3.69
CA VAL A 39 -5.93 4.22 -3.14
C VAL A 39 -4.69 4.09 -4.00
N LEU A 40 -3.56 4.00 -3.32
CA LEU A 40 -2.28 3.65 -3.91
C LEU A 40 -1.78 2.35 -3.28
N LEU A 41 -1.44 1.36 -4.11
CA LEU A 41 -0.84 0.13 -3.58
C LEU A 41 0.64 0.34 -3.28
N VAL A 42 1.09 -0.23 -2.18
CA VAL A 42 2.50 -0.24 -1.78
C VAL A 42 2.97 -1.68 -1.75
N ALA A 43 4.10 -1.96 -2.40
CA ALA A 43 4.76 -3.26 -2.33
C ALA A 43 6.22 -3.07 -1.95
N ILE A 44 6.83 -4.09 -1.36
CA ILE A 44 8.28 -4.10 -1.14
C ILE A 44 8.95 -4.28 -2.50
N GLN A 45 9.98 -3.47 -2.78
CA GLN A 45 10.78 -3.64 -3.99
C GLN A 45 11.50 -5.00 -3.96
N PRO A 46 11.30 -5.86 -4.98
CA PRO A 46 11.98 -7.14 -5.02
C PRO A 46 13.49 -6.95 -5.19
N ALA A 47 14.28 -7.80 -4.51
CA ALA A 47 15.74 -7.67 -4.47
C ALA A 47 16.44 -7.77 -5.85
N ARG A 48 15.75 -8.30 -6.87
CA ARG A 48 16.25 -8.40 -8.25
C ARG A 48 15.11 -8.17 -9.25
N TRP A 49 15.04 -6.99 -9.85
CA TRP A 49 14.37 -6.80 -11.15
C TRP A 49 15.26 -7.39 -12.24
N ARG A 50 15.37 -8.72 -12.31
CA ARG A 50 16.10 -9.37 -13.41
C ARG A 50 15.11 -10.10 -14.32
N PRO A 51 14.84 -9.57 -15.53
CA PRO A 51 14.13 -10.32 -16.54
C PRO A 51 15.06 -11.44 -17.04
N THR A 52 15.04 -12.59 -16.38
CA THR A 52 15.59 -13.81 -16.95
C THR A 52 14.57 -14.37 -17.94
N ARG A 53 14.99 -14.61 -19.19
CA ARG A 53 14.20 -15.12 -20.35
C ARG A 53 13.26 -16.33 -20.10
N ARG A 54 13.22 -16.89 -18.90
CA ARG A 54 12.45 -18.10 -18.52
C ARG A 54 11.62 -17.97 -17.24
N LEU A 55 11.66 -16.83 -16.56
CA LEU A 55 10.82 -16.57 -15.39
C LEU A 55 9.90 -15.42 -15.77
N VAL A 56 8.61 -15.73 -15.94
CA VAL A 56 7.56 -14.69 -15.86
C VAL A 56 7.84 -13.91 -14.59
N ASP A 57 7.91 -12.59 -14.67
CA ASP A 57 8.06 -11.77 -13.49
C ASP A 57 6.77 -11.92 -12.68
N HIS A 58 6.80 -12.79 -11.66
CA HIS A 58 5.61 -13.19 -10.90
C HIS A 58 4.97 -11.96 -10.24
N ASP A 59 5.80 -10.99 -9.85
CA ASP A 59 5.31 -9.72 -9.30
C ASP A 59 4.59 -8.88 -10.36
N LEU A 60 5.11 -8.81 -11.58
CA LEU A 60 4.44 -8.12 -12.68
C LEU A 60 3.13 -8.81 -13.07
N ALA A 61 3.13 -10.14 -13.18
CA ALA A 61 1.92 -10.91 -13.49
C ALA A 61 0.85 -10.73 -12.41
N LEU A 62 1.23 -10.81 -11.13
CA LEU A 62 0.34 -10.56 -10.01
C LEU A 62 -0.20 -9.12 -10.03
N GLN A 63 0.66 -8.15 -10.32
CA GLN A 63 0.27 -6.75 -10.42
C GLN A 63 -0.75 -6.51 -11.55
N GLN A 64 -0.55 -7.15 -12.70
CA GLN A 64 -1.48 -7.10 -13.82
C GLN A 64 -2.82 -7.77 -13.49
N ASP A 65 -2.80 -8.92 -12.81
CA ASP A 65 -4.03 -9.61 -12.40
C ASP A 65 -4.85 -8.77 -11.41
N LEU A 66 -4.20 -8.23 -10.37
CA LEU A 66 -4.83 -7.30 -9.42
C LEU A 66 -5.46 -6.10 -10.13
N GLN A 67 -4.72 -5.44 -11.01
CA GLN A 67 -5.22 -4.28 -11.74
C GLN A 67 -6.41 -4.64 -12.63
N GLN A 68 -6.37 -5.78 -13.32
CA GLN A 68 -7.49 -6.24 -14.15
C GLN A 68 -8.74 -6.55 -13.32
N ARG A 69 -8.59 -7.22 -12.17
CA ARG A 69 -9.72 -7.55 -11.29
C ARG A 69 -10.36 -6.31 -10.68
N ILE A 70 -9.56 -5.38 -10.18
CA ILE A 70 -10.04 -4.10 -9.62
C ILE A 70 -10.78 -3.30 -10.70
N ARG A 71 -10.22 -3.23 -11.92
CA ARG A 71 -10.87 -2.55 -13.05
C ARG A 71 -12.19 -3.21 -13.45
N ARG A 72 -12.27 -4.55 -13.46
CA ARG A 72 -13.51 -5.29 -13.73
C ARG A 72 -14.58 -5.05 -12.68
N ALA A 73 -14.19 -4.84 -11.42
CA ALA A 73 -15.10 -4.46 -10.35
C ALA A 73 -15.54 -2.98 -10.40
N GLY A 74 -15.06 -2.21 -11.39
CA GLY A 74 -15.45 -0.82 -11.62
C GLY A 74 -14.70 0.19 -10.75
N ALA A 75 -13.53 -0.18 -10.24
CA ALA A 75 -12.64 0.73 -9.50
C ALA A 75 -11.31 0.93 -10.24
N GLU A 76 -10.54 1.93 -9.83
CA GLU A 76 -9.26 2.27 -10.44
C GLU A 76 -8.24 2.57 -9.34
N LEU A 77 -7.04 2.01 -9.46
CA LEU A 77 -5.92 2.32 -8.58
C LEU A 77 -5.22 3.58 -9.09
N ASP A 78 -4.84 4.48 -8.19
CA ASP A 78 -3.99 5.64 -8.54
C ASP A 78 -2.60 5.19 -9.02
N GLY A 79 -2.19 3.98 -8.64
CA GLY A 79 -0.95 3.35 -9.05
C GLY A 79 -0.42 2.35 -8.03
N VAL A 80 0.80 1.89 -8.28
CA VAL A 80 1.56 1.04 -7.36
C VAL A 80 2.95 1.62 -7.18
N VAL A 81 3.40 1.67 -5.93
CA VAL A 81 4.73 2.15 -5.55
C VAL A 81 5.49 1.00 -4.89
N TYR A 82 6.72 0.80 -5.37
CA TYR A 82 7.65 -0.16 -4.80
C TYR A 82 8.60 0.60 -3.87
N LEU A 83 8.69 0.18 -2.61
CA LEU A 83 9.56 0.80 -1.61
C LEU A 83 10.71 -0.12 -1.21
N GLU A 84 11.90 0.45 -1.05
CA GLU A 84 13.05 -0.30 -0.56
C GLU A 84 12.98 -0.51 0.96
N ALA A 85 12.55 -1.70 1.40
CA ALA A 85 12.53 -2.06 2.82
C ALA A 85 13.85 -2.69 3.34
N GLY A 86 14.81 -2.98 2.46
CA GLY A 86 16.04 -3.73 2.79
C GLY A 86 17.03 -2.99 3.70
N LEU A 87 17.71 -3.72 4.60
CA LEU A 87 18.60 -3.20 5.66
C LEU A 87 19.69 -2.20 5.20
N PHE A 88 20.06 -2.22 3.92
CA PHE A 88 21.11 -1.40 3.33
C PHE A 88 20.62 -0.07 2.73
N SER A 89 19.31 0.11 2.60
CA SER A 89 18.73 1.40 2.20
C SER A 89 18.89 2.40 3.33
N SER A 90 19.61 3.49 3.09
CA SER A 90 19.88 4.49 4.11
C SER A 90 18.56 5.14 4.59
N LYS A 91 18.43 5.39 5.90
CA LYS A 91 17.25 6.06 6.48
C LYS A 91 16.85 7.35 5.76
N ARG A 92 17.84 8.08 5.22
CA ARG A 92 17.61 9.31 4.45
C ARG A 92 17.00 9.04 3.07
N ALA A 93 17.39 7.95 2.40
CA ALA A 93 16.84 7.58 1.10
C ALA A 93 15.35 7.23 1.21
N ARG A 94 14.99 6.36 2.17
CA ARG A 94 13.58 5.96 2.36
C ARG A 94 12.68 7.14 2.73
N ARG A 95 13.16 8.06 3.57
CA ARG A 95 12.41 9.27 3.90
C ARG A 95 12.18 10.14 2.66
N ARG A 96 13.20 10.29 1.81
CA ARG A 96 13.06 11.01 0.53
C ARG A 96 12.04 10.36 -0.40
N GLU A 97 11.98 9.04 -0.46
CA GLU A 97 10.96 8.33 -1.28
C GLU A 97 9.54 8.64 -0.80
N ILE A 98 9.30 8.59 0.52
CA ILE A 98 8.00 8.93 1.10
C ILE A 98 7.68 10.43 0.91
N ASP A 99 8.65 11.31 1.10
CA ASP A 99 8.47 12.76 0.88
C ASP A 99 8.16 13.06 -0.60
N GLN A 100 8.82 12.39 -1.54
CA GLN A 100 8.53 12.50 -2.97
C GLN A 100 7.15 11.95 -3.32
N LEU A 101 6.77 10.83 -2.72
CA LEU A 101 5.43 10.28 -2.86
C LEU A 101 4.37 11.28 -2.37
N ALA A 102 4.52 11.83 -1.17
CA ALA A 102 3.62 12.82 -0.62
C ALA A 102 3.52 14.07 -1.51
N ALA A 103 4.67 14.56 -2.01
CA ALA A 103 4.75 15.71 -2.90
C ALA A 103 4.01 15.48 -4.22
N ARG A 104 4.02 14.26 -4.79
CA ARG A 104 3.26 13.92 -6.01
C ARG A 104 1.76 14.15 -5.84
N TYR A 105 1.24 13.97 -4.63
CA TYR A 105 -0.16 14.20 -4.28
C TYR A 105 -0.41 15.56 -3.62
N ASN A 106 0.62 16.41 -3.55
CA ASN A 106 0.56 17.73 -2.90
C ASN A 106 0.08 17.66 -1.44
N VAL A 107 0.55 16.65 -0.70
CA VAL A 107 0.28 16.43 0.73
C VAL A 107 1.57 16.32 1.53
N ALA A 108 1.51 16.50 2.85
CA ALA A 108 2.67 16.24 3.70
C ALA A 108 2.80 14.74 3.98
N ALA A 109 4.02 14.25 4.20
CA ALA A 109 4.26 12.85 4.57
C ALA A 109 3.53 12.45 5.88
N ALA A 110 3.29 13.41 6.77
CA ALA A 110 2.53 13.21 8.01
C ALA A 110 1.03 12.96 7.78
N ASP A 111 0.50 13.40 6.63
CA ASP A 111 -0.91 13.19 6.27
C ASP A 111 -1.15 11.85 5.56
N LEU A 112 -0.08 11.13 5.22
CA LEU A 112 -0.18 9.81 4.61
C LEU A 112 -0.67 8.79 5.65
N VAL A 113 -1.64 7.98 5.23
CA VAL A 113 -2.17 6.88 6.02
C VAL A 113 -1.82 5.58 5.31
N PHE A 114 -1.17 4.67 6.04
CA PHE A 114 -0.74 3.38 5.52
C PHE A 114 -1.38 2.22 6.29
N LEU A 115 -1.98 1.29 5.55
CA LEU A 115 -2.47 0.00 6.04
C LEU A 115 -1.50 -1.07 5.56
N GLY A 116 -0.89 -1.80 6.49
CA GLY A 116 0.09 -2.83 6.15
C GLY A 116 0.19 -3.96 7.17
N CYS A 117 0.77 -5.06 6.74
CA CYS A 117 1.11 -6.21 7.59
C CYS A 117 2.63 -6.38 7.79
N GLU A 118 3.46 -5.69 6.99
CA GLU A 118 4.92 -5.79 7.09
C GLU A 118 5.51 -4.79 8.10
N PRO A 119 6.17 -5.24 9.18
CA PRO A 119 6.73 -4.37 10.20
C PRO A 119 7.74 -3.34 9.66
N ALA A 120 8.53 -3.70 8.66
CA ALA A 120 9.53 -2.79 8.07
C ALA A 120 8.89 -1.59 7.34
N LEU A 121 7.76 -1.80 6.66
CA LEU A 121 7.01 -0.73 6.00
C LEU A 121 6.25 0.12 7.02
N LEU A 122 5.64 -0.52 8.02
CA LEU A 122 4.95 0.19 9.11
C LEU A 122 5.92 1.14 9.85
N ASP A 123 7.12 0.65 10.21
CA ASP A 123 8.15 1.47 10.87
C ASP A 123 8.65 2.60 9.97
N LEU A 124 8.77 2.37 8.66
CA LEU A 124 9.14 3.41 7.70
C LEU A 124 8.14 4.57 7.70
N ILE A 125 6.85 4.28 7.64
CA ILE A 125 5.79 5.31 7.63
C ILE A 125 5.80 6.11 8.94
N ILE A 126 5.91 5.43 10.09
CA ILE A 126 5.98 6.07 11.41
C ILE A 126 7.18 7.03 11.48
N ARG A 127 8.35 6.60 11.00
CA ARG A 127 9.56 7.45 11.00
C ARG A 127 9.44 8.68 10.10
N CYS A 128 8.56 8.65 9.11
CA CYS A 128 8.26 9.79 8.26
C CYS A 128 7.14 10.68 8.83
N GLY A 129 6.58 10.32 9.99
CA GLY A 129 5.51 11.04 10.67
C GLY A 129 4.10 10.69 10.21
N GLY A 130 3.95 9.73 9.29
CA GLY A 130 2.64 9.30 8.78
C GLY A 130 1.90 8.40 9.75
N LYS A 131 0.60 8.18 9.49
CA LYS A 131 -0.24 7.29 10.28
C LYS A 131 -0.09 5.85 9.79
N SER A 132 0.22 4.94 10.70
CA SER A 132 0.42 3.52 10.40
C SER A 132 -0.65 2.66 11.07
N LEU A 133 -1.37 1.87 10.28
CA LEU A 133 -2.36 0.90 10.73
C LEU A 133 -1.83 -0.51 10.44
N ALA A 134 -1.57 -1.27 11.50
CA ALA A 134 -1.05 -2.62 11.43
C ALA A 134 -2.22 -3.61 11.29
N ILE A 135 -2.30 -4.31 10.16
CA ILE A 135 -3.39 -5.24 9.85
C ILE A 135 -2.91 -6.66 10.10
N ASP A 136 -3.65 -7.40 10.95
CA ASP A 136 -3.40 -8.80 11.31
C ASP A 136 -1.94 -9.10 11.72
N CYS A 137 -1.27 -8.12 12.31
CA CYS A 137 0.11 -8.27 12.75
C CYS A 137 0.39 -7.44 14.00
N ARG A 138 1.44 -7.83 14.73
CA ARG A 138 1.97 -7.03 15.82
C ARG A 138 2.84 -5.93 15.23
N GLY A 139 2.23 -4.82 14.87
CA GLY A 139 2.95 -3.66 14.32
C GLY A 139 3.95 -3.05 15.31
N PRO A 140 4.90 -2.23 14.81
CA PRO A 140 5.86 -1.52 15.63
C PRO A 140 5.20 -0.47 16.56
N SER A 141 5.95 0.01 17.56
CA SER A 141 5.48 1.09 18.45
C SER A 141 5.11 2.33 17.63
N GLY A 142 3.89 2.82 17.81
CA GLY A 142 3.32 3.94 17.03
C GLY A 142 2.36 3.52 15.91
N SER A 143 2.26 2.22 15.59
CA SER A 143 1.20 1.70 14.73
C SER A 143 -0.07 1.38 15.53
N VAL A 144 -1.24 1.54 14.90
CA VAL A 144 -2.53 1.16 15.48
C VAL A 144 -2.93 -0.22 14.96
N PRO A 145 -3.11 -1.23 15.82
CA PRO A 145 -3.41 -2.59 15.37
C PRO A 145 -4.90 -2.78 15.03
N PHE A 146 -5.18 -3.53 13.97
CA PHE A 146 -6.50 -4.00 13.56
C PHE A 146 -6.46 -5.48 13.20
N LYS A 147 -7.58 -6.17 13.43
CA LYS A 147 -7.70 -7.61 13.16
C LYS A 147 -7.89 -7.95 11.68
N SER A 148 -8.33 -6.99 10.86
CA SER A 148 -8.62 -7.21 9.44
C SER A 148 -8.51 -5.93 8.65
N LEU A 149 -8.33 -6.06 7.33
CA LEU A 149 -8.32 -4.92 6.41
C LEU A 149 -9.62 -4.12 6.52
N GLN A 150 -10.76 -4.79 6.60
CA GLN A 150 -12.06 -4.17 6.78
C GLN A 150 -12.09 -3.25 8.01
N ALA A 151 -11.69 -3.74 9.19
CA ALA A 151 -11.68 -2.93 10.40
C ALA A 151 -10.72 -1.73 10.28
N GLY A 152 -9.60 -1.90 9.58
CA GLY A 152 -8.67 -0.82 9.27
C GLY A 152 -9.30 0.25 8.38
N LEU A 153 -9.99 -0.14 7.30
CA LEU A 153 -10.67 0.76 6.38
C LEU A 153 -11.81 1.52 7.06
N GLU A 154 -12.65 0.83 7.84
CA GLU A 154 -13.74 1.43 8.62
C GLU A 154 -13.23 2.45 9.64
N SER A 155 -12.05 2.22 10.23
CA SER A 155 -11.45 3.17 11.18
C SER A 155 -11.03 4.51 10.56
N LEU A 156 -10.89 4.57 9.24
CA LEU A 156 -10.56 5.81 8.54
C LEU A 156 -11.76 6.75 8.48
N TYR A 157 -12.98 6.20 8.53
CA TYR A 157 -14.23 6.95 8.38
C TYR A 157 -15.38 6.28 9.18
N PRO A 158 -15.63 6.72 10.42
CA PRO A 158 -16.81 6.34 11.19
C PRO A 158 -18.11 7.00 10.68
#